data_AF-A0A957AIX0-F1
#
_entry.id   AF-A0A957AIX0-F1
#
_cell.length_a   1.000
_cell.length_b   1.000
_cell.length_c   1.000
_cell.angle_alpha   90.00
_cell.angle_beta   90.00
_cell.angle_gamma   90.00
#
_symmetry.space_group_name_H-M   'P 1'
#
loop_
_entity.id
_entity.type
_entity.pdbx_description
1 polymer ?
#
loop_
_entity_poly.entity_id
_entity_poly.type
_entity_poly.pdbx_seq_one_letter_code
_entity_poly.pdbx_strand_id
1 'polypeptide(L)'
;AVLSFFMIRRFYNSRLGRTWAAIREDEIAASSMGVDLVKTKLLAFAIGASFAGFAGSIYASYFQYVHPDNFQFSVSITILAMVILGGLGNIYGAIVGAILIGFFDRIFAEEMNRPMHWLGDTLGIDFLASHDLKQDKFLVFGLALVIMMLLRPEGLVPSSRRRAELHPETEDIAEAQNQTAYDVEHDEQQLSLGDEGR
;
A
#
# COMPACT_ATOMS: atom_id res chain seq x y z
N ALA A 1 -15.00 7.96 14.79
CA ALA A 1 -14.82 6.77 13.93
C ALA A 1 -15.91 6.63 12.86
N VAL A 2 -17.19 6.55 13.22
CA VAL A 2 -18.28 6.38 12.22
C VAL A 2 -18.47 7.61 11.33
N LEU A 3 -18.47 8.82 11.91
CA LEU A 3 -18.57 10.08 11.16
C LEU A 3 -17.40 10.26 10.18
N SER A 4 -16.16 10.05 10.66
CA SER A 4 -14.95 10.14 9.84
C SER A 4 -14.99 9.13 8.69
N PHE A 5 -15.43 7.89 8.96
CA PHE A 5 -15.60 6.87 7.94
C PHE A 5 -16.61 7.27 6.86
N PHE A 6 -17.77 7.81 7.25
CA PHE A 6 -18.78 8.29 6.32
C PHE A 6 -18.26 9.45 5.45
N MET A 7 -17.61 10.44 6.07
CA MET A 7 -17.02 11.57 5.34
C MET A 7 -15.97 11.10 4.33
N ILE A 8 -15.10 10.17 4.72
CA ILE A 8 -14.06 9.62 3.84
C ILE A 8 -14.67 8.90 2.63
N ARG A 9 -15.71 8.08 2.85
CA ARG A 9 -16.39 7.39 1.74
C ARG A 9 -17.11 8.36 0.81
N ARG A 10 -17.72 9.42 1.36
CA ARG A 10 -18.37 10.48 0.57
C ARG A 10 -17.36 11.26 -0.27
N PHE A 11 -16.17 11.52 0.28
CA PHE A 11 -15.08 12.23 -0.38
C PHE A 11 -14.46 11.40 -1.50
N TYR A 12 -14.22 10.10 -1.29
CA TYR A 12 -13.72 9.18 -2.31
C TYR A 12 -14.66 9.09 -3.53
N ASN A 13 -15.97 9.01 -3.29
CA ASN A 13 -16.98 8.94 -4.36
C ASN A 13 -17.29 10.30 -5.02
N SER A 14 -16.62 11.39 -4.62
CA SER A 14 -16.85 12.71 -5.18
C SER A 14 -16.25 12.87 -6.58
N ARG A 15 -16.51 14.01 -7.24
CA ARG A 15 -15.88 14.33 -8.54
C ARG A 15 -14.36 14.39 -8.41
N LEU A 16 -13.84 15.04 -7.37
CA LEU A 16 -12.40 15.15 -7.10
C LEU A 16 -11.74 13.78 -6.89
N GLY A 17 -12.39 12.90 -6.13
CA GLY A 17 -11.90 11.53 -5.90
C GLY A 17 -11.76 10.72 -7.18
N ARG A 18 -12.75 10.83 -8.08
CA ARG A 18 -12.70 10.16 -9.41
C ARG A 18 -11.62 10.75 -10.31
N THR A 19 -11.43 12.07 -10.29
CA THR A 19 -10.36 12.71 -11.07
C THR A 19 -8.98 12.29 -10.57
N TRP A 20 -8.75 12.19 -9.25
CA TRP A 20 -7.51 11.66 -8.71
C TRP A 20 -7.28 10.18 -9.04
N ALA A 21 -8.33 9.37 -9.05
CA ALA A 21 -8.24 7.98 -9.49
C ALA A 21 -7.82 7.88 -10.96
N ALA A 22 -8.38 8.71 -11.84
CA ALA A 22 -8.01 8.76 -13.26
C ALA A 22 -6.54 9.18 -13.47
N ILE A 23 -6.07 10.22 -12.75
CA ILE A 23 -4.66 10.65 -12.81
C ILE A 23 -3.70 9.55 -12.31
N ARG A 24 -4.11 8.76 -11.32
CA ARG A 24 -3.33 7.64 -10.78
C ARG A 24 -3.19 6.49 -11.77
N GLU A 25 -4.18 6.29 -12.64
CA GLU A 25 -4.18 5.23 -13.66
C GLU A 25 -3.34 5.63 -14.88
N ASP A 26 -3.65 6.76 -15.49
CA ASP A 26 -2.87 7.28 -16.62
C ASP A 26 -2.95 8.81 -16.66
N GLU A 27 -1.82 9.45 -16.36
CA GLU A 27 -1.68 10.90 -16.36
C GLU A 27 -1.81 11.51 -17.76
N ILE A 28 -1.31 10.80 -18.79
CA ILE A 28 -1.35 11.26 -20.19
C ILE A 28 -2.78 11.20 -20.70
N ALA A 29 -3.49 10.10 -20.46
CA ALA A 29 -4.90 9.99 -20.80
C ALA A 29 -5.77 11.01 -20.05
N ALA A 30 -5.54 11.20 -18.76
CA ALA A 30 -6.29 12.20 -17.97
C ALA A 30 -6.10 13.62 -18.52
N SER A 31 -4.88 14.00 -18.91
CA SER A 31 -4.61 15.31 -19.52
C SER A 31 -5.29 15.48 -20.89
N SER A 32 -5.34 14.40 -21.68
CA SER A 32 -6.01 14.37 -22.99
C SER A 32 -7.54 14.52 -22.85
N MET A 33 -8.10 14.08 -21.73
CA MET A 33 -9.51 14.23 -21.38
C MET A 33 -9.86 15.60 -20.75
N GLY A 34 -8.91 16.56 -20.76
CA GLY A 34 -9.12 17.93 -20.30
C GLY A 34 -8.98 18.12 -18.77
N VAL A 35 -8.35 17.19 -18.07
CA VAL A 35 -8.06 17.33 -16.63
C VAL A 35 -6.78 18.17 -16.43
N ASP A 36 -6.88 19.24 -15.62
CA ASP A 36 -5.72 20.01 -15.19
C ASP A 36 -4.93 19.24 -14.13
N LEU A 37 -3.84 18.60 -14.55
CA LEU A 37 -2.98 17.76 -13.72
C LEU A 37 -2.36 18.54 -12.56
N VAL A 38 -1.87 19.75 -12.83
CA VAL A 38 -1.15 20.56 -11.85
C VAL A 38 -2.09 20.99 -10.73
N LYS A 39 -3.23 21.61 -11.07
CA LYS A 39 -4.20 22.05 -10.05
C LYS A 39 -4.72 20.87 -9.25
N THR A 40 -4.99 19.74 -9.91
CA THR A 40 -5.56 18.57 -9.25
C THR A 40 -4.55 17.91 -8.30
N LYS A 41 -3.27 17.81 -8.67
CA LYS A 41 -2.19 17.33 -7.78
C LYS A 41 -1.93 18.29 -6.62
N LEU A 42 -1.92 19.60 -6.89
CA LEU A 42 -1.78 20.62 -5.85
C LEU A 42 -2.94 20.59 -4.84
N LEU A 43 -4.18 20.36 -5.31
CA LEU A 43 -5.32 20.17 -4.42
C LEU A 43 -5.17 18.93 -3.54
N ALA A 44 -4.71 17.81 -4.09
CA ALA A 44 -4.44 16.60 -3.30
C ALA A 44 -3.40 16.88 -2.20
N PHE A 45 -2.30 17.56 -2.56
CA PHE A 45 -1.26 17.94 -1.61
C PHE A 45 -1.77 18.94 -0.56
N ALA A 46 -2.49 19.99 -0.97
CA ALA A 46 -3.01 21.01 -0.07
C ALA A 46 -4.00 20.42 0.95
N ILE A 47 -4.87 19.51 0.53
CA ILE A 47 -5.80 18.82 1.42
C ILE A 47 -5.04 17.95 2.41
N GLY A 48 -4.06 17.17 1.96
CA GLY A 48 -3.20 16.36 2.83
C GLY A 48 -2.42 17.20 3.85
N ALA A 49 -1.78 18.27 3.40
CA ALA A 49 -1.02 19.21 4.24
C ALA A 49 -1.92 19.91 5.27
N SER A 50 -3.16 20.26 4.90
CA SER A 50 -4.13 20.87 5.82
C SER A 50 -4.48 19.91 6.97
N PHE A 51 -4.76 18.64 6.65
CA PHE A 51 -5.03 17.63 7.67
C PHE A 51 -3.80 17.31 8.53
N ALA A 52 -2.61 17.23 7.93
CA ALA A 52 -1.37 17.02 8.67
C ALA A 52 -1.07 18.18 9.64
N GLY A 53 -1.25 19.43 9.19
CA GLY A 53 -1.08 20.62 10.03
C GLY A 53 -2.10 20.70 11.16
N PHE A 54 -3.36 20.35 10.89
CA PHE A 54 -4.41 20.29 11.91
C PHE A 54 -4.17 19.19 12.94
N ALA A 55 -3.74 18.00 12.51
CA ALA A 55 -3.37 16.93 13.41
C ALA A 55 -2.15 17.31 14.27
N GLY A 56 -1.14 17.93 13.66
CA GLY A 56 0.05 18.42 14.35
C GLY A 56 -0.23 19.51 15.39
N SER A 57 -1.15 20.44 15.11
CA SER A 57 -1.53 21.48 16.08
C SER A 57 -2.26 20.89 17.29
N ILE A 58 -3.16 19.93 17.08
CA ILE A 58 -3.80 19.18 18.17
C ILE A 58 -2.75 18.39 18.97
N TYR A 59 -1.80 17.74 18.29
CA TYR A 59 -0.74 16.99 18.95
C TYR A 59 0.14 17.88 19.84
N ALA A 60 0.58 19.04 19.32
CA ALA A 60 1.34 20.01 20.10
C ALA A 60 0.56 20.54 21.30
N SER A 61 -0.74 20.79 21.12
CA SER A 61 -1.64 21.20 22.20
C SER A 61 -1.83 20.12 23.27
N TYR A 62 -1.80 18.84 22.91
CA TYR A 62 -1.95 17.75 23.87
C TYR A 62 -0.71 17.58 24.76
N PHE A 63 0.49 17.59 24.17
CA PHE A 63 1.71 17.32 24.91
C PHE A 63 2.24 18.53 25.71
N GLN A 64 1.81 19.76 25.41
CA GLN A 64 2.20 21.03 26.06
C GLN A 64 3.73 21.31 26.07
N TYR A 65 4.54 20.35 25.64
CA TYR A 65 5.98 20.36 25.58
C TYR A 65 6.43 19.54 24.38
N VAL A 66 7.34 20.11 23.59
CA VAL A 66 7.79 19.53 22.32
C VAL A 66 9.26 19.12 22.48
N HIS A 67 9.50 17.82 22.64
CA HIS A 67 10.85 17.24 22.62
C HIS A 67 11.19 16.74 21.21
N PRO A 68 12.41 16.97 20.68
CA PRO A 68 12.83 16.49 19.35
C PRO A 68 12.73 14.97 19.20
N ASP A 69 12.83 14.21 20.30
CA ASP A 69 12.69 12.75 20.28
C ASP A 69 11.31 12.25 19.86
N ASN A 70 10.26 13.08 20.00
CA ASN A 70 8.91 12.71 19.56
C ASN A 70 8.76 12.74 18.03
N PHE A 71 9.72 13.32 17.30
CA PHE A 71 9.67 13.52 15.84
C PHE A 71 10.84 12.83 15.13
N GLN A 72 11.33 11.74 15.71
CA GLN A 72 12.38 10.94 15.08
C GLN A 72 11.89 10.34 13.74
N PHE A 73 12.82 10.15 12.82
CA PHE A 73 12.58 9.52 11.51
C PHE A 73 11.83 8.18 11.61
N SER A 74 12.09 7.46 12.68
CA SER A 74 11.42 6.26 13.16
C SER A 74 9.90 6.34 13.19
N VAL A 75 9.34 7.45 13.66
CA VAL A 75 7.89 7.66 13.72
C VAL A 75 7.31 7.75 12.30
N SER A 76 7.99 8.46 11.41
CA SER A 76 7.58 8.59 10.00
C SER A 76 7.59 7.24 9.27
N ILE A 77 8.63 6.42 9.46
CA ILE A 77 8.67 5.06 8.90
C ILE A 77 7.54 4.20 9.46
N THR A 78 7.27 4.31 10.76
CA THR A 78 6.21 3.52 11.40
C THR A 78 4.84 3.86 10.83
N ILE A 79 4.54 5.15 10.65
CA ILE A 79 3.29 5.58 10.01
C ILE A 79 3.22 5.11 8.55
N LEU A 80 4.32 5.21 7.81
CA LEU A 80 4.39 4.70 6.43
C LEU A 80 4.15 3.18 6.38
N ALA A 81 4.75 2.44 7.31
CA ALA A 81 4.61 0.99 7.44
C ALA A 81 3.15 0.61 7.73
N MET A 82 2.45 1.31 8.64
CA MET A 82 1.01 1.12 8.88
C MET A 82 0.19 1.23 7.59
N VAL A 83 0.48 2.23 6.75
CA VAL A 83 -0.25 2.47 5.49
C VAL A 83 0.09 1.43 4.42
N ILE A 84 1.38 1.11 4.26
CA ILE A 84 1.84 0.12 3.27
C ILE A 84 1.33 -1.28 3.63
N LEU A 85 1.46 -1.69 4.89
CA LEU A 85 0.97 -2.97 5.39
C LEU A 85 -0.55 -3.08 5.23
N GLY A 86 -1.25 -1.98 5.48
CA GLY A 86 -2.68 -1.87 5.24
C GLY A 86 -3.07 -2.06 3.76
N GLY A 87 -2.30 -1.45 2.85
CA GLY A 87 -2.49 -1.51 1.40
C GLY A 87 -2.63 -0.10 0.78
N LEU A 88 -1.76 0.21 -0.19
CA LEU A 88 -1.74 1.51 -0.88
C LEU A 88 -3.03 1.71 -1.70
N GLY A 89 -3.75 2.80 -1.42
CA GLY A 89 -4.97 3.17 -2.15
C GLY A 89 -6.25 2.47 -1.68
N ASN A 90 -6.20 1.69 -0.59
CA ASN A 90 -7.40 1.19 0.09
C ASN A 90 -7.54 1.77 1.50
N ILE A 91 -8.62 2.50 1.72
CA ILE A 91 -8.93 3.17 2.99
C ILE A 91 -9.13 2.14 4.11
N TYR A 92 -9.81 1.02 3.80
CA TYR A 92 -10.03 -0.07 4.75
C TYR A 92 -8.72 -0.73 5.15
N GLY A 93 -7.85 -0.94 4.16
CA GLY A 93 -6.50 -1.47 4.35
C GLY A 93 -5.70 -0.64 5.34
N ALA A 94 -5.57 0.67 5.10
CA ALA A 94 -4.81 1.57 5.97
C ALA A 94 -5.31 1.56 7.43
N ILE A 95 -6.64 1.50 7.66
CA ILE A 95 -7.21 1.41 9.01
C ILE A 95 -6.82 0.09 9.68
N VAL A 96 -6.96 -1.03 8.98
CA VAL A 96 -6.58 -2.36 9.50
C VAL A 96 -5.08 -2.42 9.78
N GLY A 97 -4.25 -1.86 8.89
CA GLY A 97 -2.80 -1.80 9.07
C GLY A 97 -2.37 -0.97 10.29
N ALA A 98 -3.01 0.18 10.53
CA ALA A 98 -2.80 0.99 11.72
C ALA A 98 -3.21 0.27 13.01
N ILE A 99 -4.36 -0.43 12.99
CA ILE A 99 -4.82 -1.23 14.13
C ILE A 99 -3.84 -2.39 14.38
N LEU A 100 -3.43 -3.13 13.34
CA LEU A 100 -2.56 -4.28 13.48
C LEU A 100 -1.20 -3.89 14.02
N ILE A 101 -0.53 -2.92 13.40
CA ILE A 101 0.78 -2.44 13.86
C ILE A 101 0.66 -1.79 15.24
N GLY A 102 -0.39 -1.02 15.52
CA GLY A 102 -0.59 -0.42 16.84
C GLY A 102 -0.83 -1.45 17.94
N PHE A 103 -1.57 -2.52 17.62
CA PHE A 103 -1.79 -3.65 18.51
C PHE A 103 -0.52 -4.48 18.69
N PHE A 104 0.24 -4.66 17.60
CA PHE A 104 1.55 -5.28 17.63
C PHE A 104 2.50 -4.48 18.51
N ASP A 105 2.68 -3.18 18.31
CA ASP A 105 3.58 -2.36 19.15
C ASP A 105 3.16 -2.42 20.62
N ARG A 106 1.86 -2.44 20.94
CA ARG A 106 1.37 -2.59 22.32
C ARG A 106 1.65 -3.97 22.91
N ILE A 107 1.36 -5.05 22.19
CA ILE A 107 1.59 -6.42 22.65
C ILE A 107 3.08 -6.75 22.70
N PHE A 108 3.85 -6.42 21.66
CA PHE A 108 5.28 -6.66 21.60
C PHE A 108 6.02 -5.85 22.68
N ALA A 109 5.57 -4.63 22.99
CA ALA A 109 6.11 -3.85 24.10
C ALA A 109 5.85 -4.47 25.49
N GLU A 110 4.73 -5.17 25.68
CA GLU A 110 4.38 -5.85 26.94
C GLU A 110 4.98 -7.28 27.03
N GLU A 111 4.91 -8.04 25.94
CA GLU A 111 5.38 -9.43 25.85
C GLU A 111 6.89 -9.52 25.79
N MET A 112 7.63 -8.64 25.09
CA MET A 112 9.10 -8.76 25.01
C MET A 112 9.87 -8.22 26.22
N ASN A 113 9.18 -7.68 27.24
CA ASN A 113 9.85 -7.30 28.50
C ASN A 113 9.95 -8.47 29.50
N ARG A 114 9.27 -9.60 29.29
CA ARG A 114 9.22 -10.73 30.26
C ARG A 114 10.04 -11.97 29.91
N PRO A 115 10.01 -12.53 28.68
CA PRO A 115 10.73 -13.75 28.32
C PRO A 115 12.19 -13.49 28.00
N MET A 116 12.58 -12.26 27.64
CA MET A 116 13.97 -11.91 27.29
C MET A 116 14.91 -12.06 28.50
N HIS A 117 14.44 -11.70 29.70
CA HIS A 117 15.22 -11.90 30.93
C HIS A 117 15.32 -13.38 31.33
N TRP A 118 14.25 -14.16 31.13
CA TRP A 118 14.27 -15.58 31.48
C TRP A 118 15.15 -16.41 30.54
N LEU A 119 15.08 -16.16 29.22
CA LEU A 119 15.86 -16.93 28.24
C LEU A 119 17.36 -16.58 28.30
N GLY A 120 17.69 -15.30 28.54
CA GLY A 120 19.05 -14.81 28.69
C GLY A 120 19.80 -15.45 29.88
N ASP A 121 19.13 -15.57 31.03
CA ASP A 121 19.71 -16.20 32.23
C ASP A 121 19.94 -17.71 32.07
N THR A 122 19.15 -18.40 31.23
CA THR A 122 19.31 -19.85 31.00
C THR A 122 20.35 -20.23 29.93
N LEU A 123 20.69 -19.34 28.99
CA LEU A 123 21.55 -19.67 27.85
C LEU A 123 22.93 -18.99 27.85
N GLY A 124 23.23 -18.10 28.80
CA GLY A 124 24.60 -17.63 29.07
C GLY A 124 25.29 -16.93 27.89
N ILE A 125 24.53 -16.17 27.11
CA ILE A 125 25.01 -15.41 25.93
C ILE A 125 24.93 -13.91 26.22
N ASP A 126 26.06 -13.32 26.61
CA ASP A 126 26.24 -11.87 26.86
C ASP A 126 25.90 -10.98 25.65
N PHE A 127 25.87 -11.56 24.45
CA PHE A 127 25.48 -10.89 23.20
C PHE A 127 23.99 -10.57 23.11
N LEU A 128 23.12 -11.40 23.72
CA LEU A 128 21.67 -11.16 23.78
C LEU A 128 21.28 -10.24 24.96
N ALA A 129 22.16 -10.06 25.95
CA ALA A 129 21.93 -9.21 27.12
C ALA A 129 22.36 -7.74 26.92
N SER A 130 23.16 -7.44 25.90
CA SER A 130 23.74 -6.10 25.66
C SER A 130 23.17 -5.34 24.45
N HIS A 131 22.42 -6.00 23.57
CA HIS A 131 21.63 -5.32 22.53
C HIS A 131 20.19 -5.19 23.01
N ASP A 132 19.95 -4.08 23.71
CA ASP A 132 18.65 -3.65 24.22
C ASP A 132 17.61 -3.71 23.08
N LEU A 133 16.66 -4.64 23.15
CA LEU A 133 15.58 -4.81 22.16
C LEU A 133 14.73 -3.54 22.00
N LYS A 134 14.90 -2.54 22.87
CA LYS A 134 14.37 -1.19 22.69
C LYS A 134 14.95 -0.47 21.46
N GLN A 135 16.19 -0.78 21.06
CA GLN A 135 16.86 -0.15 19.92
C GLN A 135 16.60 -0.90 18.60
N ASP A 136 16.29 -2.20 18.66
CA ASP A 136 16.00 -3.04 17.49
C ASP A 136 14.52 -3.09 17.08
N LYS A 137 13.71 -2.12 17.54
CA LYS A 137 12.35 -1.90 16.99
C LYS A 137 12.39 -1.84 15.46
N PHE A 138 13.42 -1.22 14.88
CA PHE A 138 13.57 -1.10 13.42
C PHE A 138 13.82 -2.43 12.70
N LEU A 139 14.53 -3.36 13.32
CA LEU A 139 14.82 -4.67 12.74
C LEU A 139 13.54 -5.53 12.75
N VAL A 140 12.78 -5.47 13.83
CA VAL A 140 11.46 -6.11 13.93
C VAL A 140 10.46 -5.49 12.95
N PHE A 141 10.41 -4.16 12.83
CA PHE A 141 9.56 -3.48 11.83
C PHE A 141 9.97 -3.81 10.40
N GLY A 142 11.28 -3.82 10.10
CA GLY A 142 11.80 -4.18 8.78
C GLY A 142 11.50 -5.63 8.42
N LEU A 143 11.71 -6.56 9.37
CA LEU A 143 11.40 -7.97 9.18
C LEU A 143 9.89 -8.20 9.06
N ALA A 144 9.06 -7.48 9.82
CA ALA A 144 7.60 -7.49 9.66
C ALA A 144 7.17 -6.97 8.28
N LEU A 145 7.81 -5.92 7.76
CA LEU A 145 7.56 -5.42 6.40
C LEU A 145 8.00 -6.42 5.33
N VAL A 146 9.15 -7.07 5.49
CA VAL A 146 9.65 -8.09 4.55
C VAL A 146 8.75 -9.33 4.57
N ILE A 147 8.40 -9.84 5.76
CA ILE A 147 7.45 -10.95 5.92
C ILE A 147 6.10 -10.59 5.30
N MET A 148 5.64 -9.35 5.48
CA MET A 148 4.39 -8.89 4.89
C MET A 148 4.47 -8.80 3.36
N MET A 149 5.56 -8.27 2.81
CA MET A 149 5.81 -8.31 1.36
C MET A 149 5.86 -9.74 0.82
N LEU A 150 6.37 -10.69 1.62
CA LEU A 150 6.45 -12.10 1.27
C LEU A 150 5.07 -12.80 1.32
N LEU A 151 4.23 -12.44 2.29
CA LEU A 151 2.93 -13.09 2.51
C LEU A 151 1.81 -12.50 1.64
N ARG A 152 1.88 -11.20 1.30
CA ARG A 152 0.91 -10.53 0.41
C ARG A 152 1.47 -9.19 -0.08
N PRO A 153 2.04 -9.11 -1.31
CA PRO A 153 2.55 -7.86 -1.87
C PRO A 153 1.46 -6.79 -2.12
N GLU A 154 0.17 -7.14 -1.97
CA GLU A 154 -0.97 -6.24 -2.18
C GLU A 154 -1.50 -5.53 -0.92
N GLY A 155 -1.02 -5.85 0.29
CA GLY A 155 -1.63 -5.37 1.55
C GLY A 155 -2.58 -6.38 2.21
N LEU A 156 -2.96 -6.14 3.47
CA LEU A 156 -3.95 -6.96 4.18
C LEU A 156 -5.33 -6.94 3.52
N VAL A 157 -5.75 -5.78 3.05
CA VAL A 157 -7.04 -5.60 2.34
C VAL A 157 -6.75 -5.02 0.96
N PRO A 158 -6.72 -5.85 -0.10
CA PRO A 158 -6.35 -5.40 -1.43
C PRO A 158 -7.37 -4.39 -1.99
N SER A 159 -6.88 -3.40 -2.74
CA SER A 159 -7.74 -2.49 -3.52
C SER A 159 -8.24 -3.21 -4.77
N SER A 160 -9.56 -3.32 -4.94
CA SER A 160 -10.19 -4.08 -6.04
C SER A 160 -9.78 -3.66 -7.46
N ARG A 161 -9.11 -2.52 -7.62
CA ARG A 161 -8.68 -1.97 -8.91
C ARG A 161 -7.25 -2.37 -9.30
N ARG A 162 -6.36 -2.68 -8.35
CA ARG A 162 -4.98 -3.16 -8.63
C ARG A 162 -4.94 -4.65 -8.98
N ARG A 163 -5.93 -5.42 -8.51
CA ARG A 163 -6.17 -6.81 -8.92
C ARG A 163 -6.49 -6.95 -10.42
N ALA A 164 -6.97 -5.87 -11.05
CA ALA A 164 -7.25 -5.83 -12.49
C ALA A 164 -6.00 -5.56 -13.35
N GLU A 165 -4.93 -5.03 -12.77
CA GLU A 165 -3.67 -4.75 -13.48
C GLU A 165 -2.69 -5.94 -13.46
N LEU A 166 -2.85 -6.88 -12.51
CA LEU A 166 -2.01 -8.09 -12.41
C LEU A 166 -2.54 -9.29 -13.22
N HIS A 167 -3.80 -9.22 -13.65
CA HIS A 167 -4.37 -10.07 -14.69
C HIS A 167 -4.81 -9.20 -15.88
N PRO A 168 -3.90 -8.51 -16.57
CA PRO A 168 -4.28 -7.79 -17.78
C PRO A 168 -4.22 -8.81 -18.92
N GLU A 169 -5.37 -9.24 -19.43
CA GLU A 169 -5.62 -9.44 -20.87
C GLU A 169 -4.58 -10.20 -21.73
N THR A 170 -3.58 -10.88 -21.15
CA THR A 170 -2.58 -11.65 -21.88
C THR A 170 -3.14 -13.00 -22.27
N GLU A 171 -4.10 -13.55 -21.51
CA GLU A 171 -4.90 -14.69 -21.96
C GLU A 171 -5.79 -14.26 -23.12
N ASP A 172 -6.60 -13.21 -22.98
CA ASP A 172 -7.55 -12.79 -24.02
C ASP A 172 -6.88 -12.26 -25.31
N ILE A 173 -5.80 -11.46 -25.20
CA ILE A 173 -5.07 -10.94 -26.36
C ILE A 173 -4.20 -12.02 -27.00
N ALA A 174 -3.56 -12.91 -26.22
CA ALA A 174 -2.79 -14.02 -26.80
C ALA A 174 -3.72 -15.08 -27.42
N GLU A 175 -4.88 -15.34 -26.83
CA GLU A 175 -5.92 -16.21 -27.42
C GLU A 175 -6.48 -15.59 -28.71
N ALA A 176 -6.81 -14.29 -28.71
CA ALA A 176 -7.28 -13.60 -29.92
C ALA A 176 -6.20 -13.54 -31.03
N GLN A 177 -4.92 -13.32 -30.67
CA GLN A 177 -3.81 -13.35 -31.62
C GLN A 177 -3.53 -14.77 -32.14
N ASN A 178 -3.60 -15.80 -31.30
CA ASN A 178 -3.47 -17.19 -31.73
C ASN A 178 -4.62 -17.59 -32.65
N GLN A 179 -5.87 -17.26 -32.30
CA GLN A 179 -7.04 -17.54 -33.16
C GLN A 179 -6.90 -16.88 -34.52
N THR A 180 -6.50 -15.61 -34.56
CA THR A 180 -6.27 -14.90 -35.83
C THR A 180 -5.15 -15.55 -36.64
N ALA A 181 -4.08 -16.04 -36.01
CA ALA A 181 -2.99 -16.75 -36.69
C ALA A 181 -3.42 -18.14 -37.22
N TYR A 182 -4.22 -18.89 -36.46
CA TYR A 182 -4.78 -20.17 -36.89
C TYR A 182 -5.72 -19.99 -38.09
N ASP A 183 -6.56 -18.96 -38.09
CA ASP A 183 -7.50 -18.70 -39.20
C ASP A 183 -6.75 -18.38 -40.51
N VAL A 184 -5.65 -17.62 -40.45
CA VAL A 184 -4.81 -17.31 -41.62
C VAL A 184 -4.10 -18.55 -42.17
N GLU A 185 -3.55 -19.42 -41.30
CA GLU A 185 -2.92 -20.68 -41.74
C GLU A 185 -3.94 -21.66 -42.36
N HIS A 186 -5.17 -21.72 -41.84
CA HIS A 186 -6.22 -22.56 -42.40
C HIS A 186 -6.70 -22.06 -43.76
N ASP A 187 -6.81 -20.74 -43.95
CA ASP A 187 -7.14 -20.15 -45.24
C ASP A 187 -6.03 -20.36 -46.28
N GLU A 188 -4.75 -20.25 -45.91
CA GLU A 188 -3.62 -20.55 -46.81
C GLU A 188 -3.55 -22.03 -47.20
N GLN A 189 -3.85 -22.96 -46.27
CA GLN A 189 -3.95 -24.39 -46.58
C GLN A 189 -5.12 -24.71 -47.52
N GLN A 190 -6.26 -24.05 -47.37
CA GLN A 190 -7.40 -24.22 -48.28
C GLN A 190 -7.13 -23.63 -49.68
N LEU A 191 -6.42 -22.50 -49.75
CA LEU A 191 -6.03 -21.87 -51.02
C LEU A 191 -5.00 -22.69 -51.79
N SER A 192 -4.02 -23.31 -51.12
CA SER A 192 -3.03 -24.18 -51.75
C SER A 192 -3.61 -25.51 -52.24
N LEU A 193 -4.53 -26.12 -51.49
CA LEU A 193 -5.25 -27.33 -51.91
C LEU A 193 -6.26 -27.07 -53.06
N GLY A 194 -6.76 -25.84 -53.20
CA GLY A 194 -7.65 -25.43 -54.28
C GLY A 194 -6.96 -25.27 -55.64
N ASP A 195 -5.65 -25.07 -55.65
CA ASP A 195 -4.85 -24.89 -56.88
C ASP A 195 -4.28 -26.23 -57.40
N GLU A 196 -4.08 -27.24 -56.53
CA GLU A 196 -3.67 -28.60 -56.93
C GLU A 196 -4.79 -29.45 -57.54
N GLY A 197 -6.06 -28.99 -57.44
CA GLY A 197 -7.25 -29.72 -57.89
C GLY A 197 -7.78 -29.36 -59.28
N ARG A 198 -7.05 -28.59 -60.09
CA ARG A 198 -7.47 -28.15 -61.44
C ARG A 198 -6.50 -28.54 -62.54
#